data_AF-A0A510DX22-F1
#
_entry.id   AF-A0A510DX22-F1
#
_cell.length_a   1.000
_cell.length_b   1.000
_cell.length_c   1.000
_cell.angle_alpha   90.00
_cell.angle_beta   90.00
_cell.angle_gamma   90.00
#
_symmetry.space_group_name_H-M   'P 1'
#
loop_
_entity.id
_entity.type
_entity.pdbx_description
1 polymer ?
#
loop_
_entity_poly.entity_id
_entity_poly.type
_entity_poly.pdbx_seq_one_letter_code
_entity_poly.pdbx_strand_id
1 'polypeptide(L)' 'MALDVGIKTLIMTSDGEYFPNMKPYEKALWKVRHLHRILSRKVFLSKNWFKAKVKLAEAYEHLRNLRKDTST' A
#
# COMPACT_ATOMS: atom_id res chain seq x y z
N MET A 1 -10.10 15.32 12.25
CA MET A 1 -8.79 14.90 12.80
C MET A 1 -8.66 13.39 12.62
N ALA A 2 -8.03 12.95 11.53
CA ALA A 2 -7.64 11.55 11.34
C ALA A 2 -6.34 11.57 10.52
N LEU A 3 -5.27 11.80 11.28
CA LEU A 3 -3.87 11.48 11.05
C LEU A 3 -3.55 10.67 9.77
N ASP A 4 -3.43 11.36 8.63
CA ASP A 4 -2.84 10.83 7.37
C ASP A 4 -1.29 10.76 7.47
N VAL A 5 -0.79 10.28 8.61
CA VAL A 5 0.65 10.32 8.97
C VAL A 5 1.30 8.95 8.80
N GLY A 6 0.55 7.93 8.35
CA GLY A 6 1.07 6.58 8.17
C GLY A 6 1.85 6.36 6.86
N ILE A 7 1.48 7.05 5.78
CA ILE A 7 2.06 6.76 4.45
C ILE A 7 3.24 7.69 4.15
N LYS A 8 3.18 8.94 4.61
CA LYS A 8 4.22 9.96 4.36
C LYS A 8 5.49 9.71 5.19
N THR A 9 5.32 9.18 6.40
CA THR A 9 6.43 8.90 7.34
C THR A 9 7.22 7.64 6.97
N LEU A 10 6.65 6.74 6.15
CA LEU A 10 7.38 5.57 5.61
C LEU A 10 8.35 5.93 4.48
N ILE A 11 8.23 7.12 3.88
CA ILE A 11 9.09 7.61 2.80
C ILE A 11 10.15 8.60 3.30
N MET A 12 10.10 8.93 4.59
CA MET A 12 11.04 9.83 5.24
C MET A 12 11.63 9.09 6.43
N THR A 13 12.27 7.96 6.15
CA THR A 13 13.33 7.46 7.02
C THR A 13 14.45 8.49 6.94
N SER A 14 15.05 8.80 8.08
CA SER A 14 16.13 9.77 8.33
C SER A 14 17.43 9.54 7.56
N ASP A 15 17.42 8.65 6.58
CA ASP A 15 18.57 8.21 5.81
C ASP A 15 18.16 8.35 4.36
N GLY A 16 18.74 9.34 3.68
CA GLY A 16 18.46 9.69 2.28
C GLY A 16 18.90 8.62 1.28
N GLU A 17 18.48 7.37 1.47
CA GLU A 17 18.76 6.29 0.55
C GLU A 17 17.72 6.28 -0.58
N TYR A 18 18.08 6.99 -1.64
CA TYR A 18 17.54 6.77 -2.98
C TYR A 18 17.91 5.36 -3.44
N PHE A 19 17.10 4.35 -3.07
CA PHE A 19 17.20 3.01 -3.64
C PHE A 19 16.84 3.05 -5.14
N PRO A 20 17.76 2.68 -6.06
CA PRO A 20 17.49 2.72 -7.51
C PRO A 20 16.44 1.71 -7.99
N ASN A 21 15.87 0.89 -7.09
CA ASN A 21 14.80 -0.07 -7.37
C ASN A 21 13.38 0.45 -7.02
N MET A 22 13.17 1.77 -6.92
CA MET A 22 11.91 2.41 -6.47
C MET A 22 10.68 2.14 -7.36
N LYS A 23 10.83 1.99 -8.67
CA LYS A 23 9.69 1.91 -9.61
C LYS A 23 8.65 0.82 -9.27
N PRO A 24 9.02 -0.44 -8.96
CA PRO A 24 8.04 -1.45 -8.55
C PRO A 24 7.42 -1.17 -7.18
N TYR A 25 8.18 -0.63 -6.23
CA TYR A 25 7.70 -0.34 -4.87
C TYR A 25 6.70 0.83 -4.84
N GLU A 26 6.99 1.92 -5.55
CA GLU A 26 6.07 3.05 -5.69
C GLU A 26 4.76 2.66 -6.37
N LYS A 27 4.83 1.80 -7.41
CA LYS A 27 3.64 1.26 -8.08
C LYS A 27 2.80 0.40 -7.13
N ALA A 28 3.42 -0.44 -6.31
CA ALA A 28 2.72 -1.24 -5.31
C ALA A 28 2.04 -0.35 -4.26
N LEU A 29 2.73 0.67 -3.75
CA LEU A 29 2.17 1.67 -2.82
C LEU A 29 0.99 2.44 -3.43
N TRP A 30 1.12 2.89 -4.69
CA TRP A 30 0.04 3.57 -5.40
C TRP A 30 -1.19 2.66 -5.53
N LYS A 31 -0.99 1.38 -5.86
CA LYS A 31 -2.07 0.39 -5.97
C LYS A 31 -2.78 0.18 -4.64
N VAL A 32 -2.05 0.06 -3.53
CA VAL A 32 -2.62 -0.05 -2.18
C VAL A 32 -3.45 1.20 -1.84
N ARG A 33 -2.92 2.40 -2.09
CA ARG A 33 -3.62 3.67 -1.82
C ARG A 33 -4.90 3.81 -2.66
N HIS A 34 -4.83 3.42 -3.93
CA HIS A 34 -5.98 3.43 -4.83
C HIS A 34 -7.07 2.46 -4.37
N LEU A 35 -6.70 1.24 -3.96
CA LEU A 35 -7.63 0.25 -3.44
C LEU A 35 -8.29 0.70 -2.12
N HIS A 36 -7.54 1.34 -1.21
CA HIS A 36 -8.10 1.95 0.01
C HIS A 36 -9.15 3.01 -0.31
N ARG A 37 -8.87 3.90 -1.27
CA ARG A 37 -9.82 4.94 -1.70
C ARG A 37 -11.07 4.34 -2.35
N ILE A 38 -10.93 3.26 -3.13
CA ILE A 38 -12.09 2.54 -3.68
C ILE A 38 -12.90 1.93 -2.53
N LEU A 39 -12.24 1.24 -1.60
CA LEU A 39 -12.88 0.52 -0.49
C LEU A 39 -13.66 1.48 0.42
N SER A 40 -13.10 2.64 0.73
CA SER A 40 -13.75 3.70 1.51
C SER A 40 -15.02 4.25 0.84
N ARG A 41 -15.10 4.23 -0.50
CA ARG A 41 -16.28 4.66 -1.27
C ARG A 41 -17.30 3.53 -1.48
N LYS A 42 -17.01 2.29 -1.10
CA LYS A 42 -17.94 1.16 -1.22
C LYS A 42 -18.83 1.08 0.03
N VAL A 43 -20.08 0.67 -0.19
CA VAL A 43 -21.01 0.39 0.91
C VAL A 43 -20.46 -0.74 1.76
N PHE A 44 -20.27 -0.47 3.05
CA PHE A 44 -19.79 -1.42 4.05
C PHE A 44 -20.66 -2.69 4.02
N LEU A 45 -20.03 -3.87 4.15
CA LEU A 45 -20.68 -5.20 4.07
C LEU A 45 -21.34 -5.58 2.74
N SER A 46 -21.28 -4.75 1.70
CA SER A 46 -21.73 -5.18 0.37
C SER A 46 -20.84 -6.27 -0.21
N LYS A 47 -21.39 -7.14 -1.07
CA LYS A 47 -20.62 -8.16 -1.80
C LYS A 47 -19.40 -7.56 -2.54
N ASN A 48 -19.54 -6.34 -3.06
CA ASN A 48 -18.46 -5.62 -3.74
C ASN A 48 -17.40 -5.05 -2.79
N TRP A 49 -17.76 -4.75 -1.54
CA TRP A 49 -16.82 -4.35 -0.50
C TRP A 49 -15.91 -5.51 -0.10
N PHE A 50 -16.46 -6.71 0.08
CA PHE A 50 -15.66 -7.91 0.33
C PHE A 50 -14.68 -8.20 -0.81
N LYS A 51 -15.14 -8.12 -2.07
CA LYS A 51 -14.25 -8.26 -3.24
C LYS A 51 -13.12 -7.23 -3.26
N ALA A 52 -13.41 -5.98 -2.89
CA ALA A 52 -12.37 -4.94 -2.80
C ALA A 52 -11.39 -5.20 -1.65
N LYS A 53 -11.87 -5.73 -0.51
CA LYS A 53 -11.03 -6.10 0.65
C LYS A 53 -10.05 -7.22 0.32
N VAL A 54 -10.49 -8.23 -0.44
CA VAL A 54 -9.61 -9.32 -0.90
C VAL A 54 -8.50 -8.77 -1.82
N LYS A 55 -8.84 -7.94 -2.81
CA LYS A 55 -7.85 -7.29 -3.68
C LYS A 55 -6.83 -6.43 -2.92
N LEU A 56 -7.29 -5.79 -1.84
CA LEU A 56 -6.44 -5.00 -0.97
C LEU A 56 -5.47 -5.89 -0.19
N ALA A 57 -5.91 -7.05 0.31
CA ALA A 57 -5.04 -8.03 0.95
C ALA A 57 -3.96 -8.57 0.00
N GLU A 58 -4.32 -8.93 -1.24
CA GLU A 58 -3.37 -9.38 -2.26
C GLU A 58 -2.29 -8.31 -2.55
N ALA A 59 -2.69 -7.03 -2.59
CA ALA A 59 -1.75 -5.93 -2.78
C ALA A 59 -0.77 -5.76 -1.59
N TYR A 60 -1.24 -6.02 -0.36
CA TYR A 60 -0.38 -6.03 0.83
C TYR A 60 0.60 -7.21 0.83
N GLU A 61 0.18 -8.39 0.39
CA GLU A 61 1.08 -9.55 0.24
C GLU A 61 2.17 -9.26 -0.78
N HIS A 62 1.82 -8.67 -1.93
CA HIS A 62 2.80 -8.28 -2.93
C HIS A 62 3.82 -7.27 -2.38
N LEU A 63 3.36 -6.26 -1.62
CA LEU A 63 4.24 -5.29 -0.98
C LEU A 63 5.14 -5.91 0.10
N ARG A 64 4.62 -6.89 0.86
CA ARG A 64 5.40 -7.65 1.85
C ARG A 64 6.49 -8.49 1.18
N ASN A 65 6.19 -9.11 0.04
CA ASN A 65 7.16 -9.89 -0.71
C ASN A 65 8.27 -9.00 -1.27
N LEU A 66 7.92 -7.84 -1.86
CA LEU A 66 8.90 -6.85 -2.31
C LEU A 66 9.83 -6.37 -1.19
N ARG A 67 9.32 -6.24 0.05
CA ARG A 67 10.12 -5.85 1.22
C ARG A 67 11.04 -6.96 1.74
N LYS A 68 10.68 -8.23 1.54
CA LYS A 68 11.51 -9.37 1.94
C LYS A 68 12.67 -9.63 0.98
N ASP A 69 12.47 -9.35 -0.31
CA ASP A 69 13.47 -9.54 -1.36
C ASP A 69 14.71 -8.65 -1.17
N THR A 70 14.55 -7.47 -0.58
CA THR A 70 15.65 -6.52 -0.30
C THR A 70 16.53 -6.88 0.90
N SER A 71 16.34 -8.03 1.54
CA SER A 71 17.10 -8.45 2.75
C SER A 71 17.92 -9.73 2.56
N THR A 72 18.22 -10.12 1.32
CA THR A 72 19.18 -11.20 0.98
C THR A 72 20.32 -10.61 0.17
#